data_AF-A0A946ACP4-F1
#
_entry.id   AF-A0A946ACP4-F1
#
_cell.length_a   1.000
_cell.length_b   1.000
_cell.length_c   1.000
_cell.angle_alpha   90.00
_cell.angle_beta   90.00
_cell.angle_gamma   90.00
#
_symmetry.space_group_name_H-M   'P 1'
#
loop_
_entity.id
_entity.type
_entity.pdbx_description
1 polymer ?
#
loop_
_entity_poly.entity_id
_entity_poly.type
_entity_poly.pdbx_seq_one_letter_code
_entity_poly.pdbx_strand_id
1 'polypeptide(L)'
;DDCDEENGPLLAIPGSHKGPILEHNDNGHFLGATDIAEAGLDNSQAVSLPGKAGSITLHHVRTLHASRANTGDRARLLMLNSYKAADCWPILGVPDLDWYHGCLVRGETSWTPRMEPNPIRIPADLGQVGLFTSQEAVRGRSFGEDAVAAR
;
A
#
# COMPACT_ATOMS: atom_id res chain seq x y z
N ASP A 1 -2.74 18.68 -7.70
CA ASP A 1 -3.80 19.47 -7.07
C ASP A 1 -3.65 19.50 -5.57
N ASP A 2 -4.37 20.40 -4.91
CA ASP A 2 -4.53 20.37 -3.46
C ASP A 2 -5.34 19.14 -3.03
N CYS A 3 -4.89 18.47 -1.98
CA CYS A 3 -5.59 17.39 -1.29
C CYS A 3 -5.95 17.88 0.11
N ASP A 4 -7.23 18.12 0.34
CA ASP A 4 -7.82 18.37 1.65
C ASP A 4 -8.52 17.09 2.15
N GLU A 5 -9.21 17.19 3.28
CA GLU A 5 -9.94 16.08 3.91
C GLU A 5 -11.10 15.52 3.08
N GLU A 6 -11.77 16.38 2.32
CA GLU A 6 -12.93 16.00 1.50
C GLU A 6 -12.49 15.33 0.19
N ASN A 7 -11.29 15.67 -0.30
CA ASN A 7 -10.69 15.09 -1.51
C ASN A 7 -10.08 13.69 -1.27
N GLY A 8 -10.35 13.08 -0.11
CA GLY A 8 -10.00 11.71 0.23
C GLY A 8 -8.51 11.47 0.48
N PRO A 9 -7.86 12.14 1.44
CA PRO A 9 -6.41 12.07 1.65
C PRO A 9 -5.92 10.66 2.02
N LEU A 10 -4.61 10.46 1.93
CA LEU A 10 -4.01 9.22 2.42
C LEU A 10 -4.12 9.19 3.96
N LEU A 11 -4.53 8.05 4.49
CA LEU A 11 -4.49 7.69 5.90
C LEU A 11 -3.31 6.74 6.12
N ALA A 12 -2.63 6.87 7.25
CA ALA A 12 -1.59 5.94 7.65
C ALA A 12 -1.58 5.72 9.16
N ILE A 13 -1.27 4.51 9.62
CA ILE A 13 -1.02 4.25 11.05
C ILE A 13 0.48 4.38 11.33
N PRO A 14 0.93 5.39 12.10
CA PRO A 14 2.34 5.57 12.42
C PRO A 14 2.91 4.35 13.15
N GLY A 15 4.13 3.94 12.79
CA GLY A 15 4.83 2.81 13.43
C GLY A 15 4.39 1.41 13.00
N SER A 16 3.25 1.27 12.29
CA SER A 16 2.72 -0.02 11.81
C SER A 16 3.73 -0.86 11.01
N HIS A 17 4.62 -0.21 10.25
CA HIS A 17 5.69 -0.87 9.48
C HIS A 17 6.68 -1.71 10.31
N LYS A 18 6.73 -1.49 11.64
CA LYS A 18 7.58 -2.26 12.57
C LYS A 18 6.92 -3.55 13.05
N GLY A 19 5.60 -3.67 12.92
CA GLY A 19 4.84 -4.87 13.24
C GLY A 19 5.00 -5.96 12.18
N PRO A 20 4.31 -7.11 12.31
CA PRO A 20 4.37 -8.17 11.31
C PRO A 20 3.88 -7.71 9.93
N ILE A 21 4.21 -8.47 8.88
CA ILE A 21 3.56 -8.31 7.57
C ILE A 21 2.14 -8.86 7.71
N LEU A 22 1.14 -7.99 7.50
CA LEU A 22 -0.27 -8.35 7.60
C LEU A 22 -0.76 -9.05 6.33
N GLU A 23 -1.70 -9.98 6.49
CA GLU A 23 -2.32 -10.71 5.38
C GLU A 23 -3.20 -9.76 4.56
N HIS A 24 -3.01 -9.78 3.24
CA HIS A 24 -3.81 -9.00 2.28
C HIS A 24 -4.61 -9.89 1.33
N ASN A 25 -4.54 -11.21 1.55
CA ASN A 25 -5.25 -12.19 0.76
C ASN A 25 -6.49 -12.71 1.50
N ASP A 26 -7.52 -13.05 0.76
CA ASP A 26 -8.65 -13.84 1.24
C ASP A 26 -8.85 -15.02 0.28
N ASN A 27 -8.91 -16.23 0.84
CA ASN A 27 -9.06 -17.47 0.07
C ASN A 27 -8.05 -17.62 -1.09
N GLY A 28 -6.82 -17.08 -0.92
CA GLY A 28 -5.74 -17.15 -1.91
C GLY A 28 -5.70 -16.01 -2.93
N HIS A 29 -6.68 -15.10 -2.93
CA HIS A 29 -6.72 -13.96 -3.83
C HIS A 29 -6.27 -12.67 -3.14
N PHE A 30 -5.47 -11.86 -3.82
CA PHE A 30 -5.06 -10.56 -3.32
C PHE A 30 -6.22 -9.56 -3.32
N LEU A 31 -6.56 -9.03 -2.15
CA LEU A 31 -7.61 -8.02 -1.97
C LEU A 31 -7.05 -6.61 -1.79
N GLY A 32 -5.81 -6.51 -1.33
CA GLY A 32 -5.23 -5.22 -0.92
C GLY A 32 -5.94 -4.58 0.28
N ALA A 33 -6.50 -5.39 1.17
CA ALA A 33 -7.13 -4.98 2.42
C ALA A 33 -6.77 -5.98 3.53
N THR A 34 -6.84 -5.57 4.80
CA THR A 34 -6.45 -6.41 5.95
C THR A 34 -7.39 -6.19 7.13
N ASP A 35 -7.60 -7.21 7.95
CA ASP A 35 -8.39 -7.06 9.18
C ASP A 35 -7.51 -6.46 10.29
N ILE A 36 -7.81 -5.21 10.64
CA ILE A 36 -7.02 -4.41 11.58
C ILE A 36 -7.25 -4.85 13.02
N ALA A 37 -8.48 -5.27 13.33
CA ALA A 37 -8.82 -5.78 14.65
C ALA A 37 -8.13 -7.12 14.89
N GLU A 38 -8.12 -8.01 13.88
CA GLU A 38 -7.38 -9.28 13.93
C GLU A 38 -5.86 -9.04 14.08
N ALA A 39 -5.34 -7.99 13.43
CA ALA A 39 -3.95 -7.56 13.58
C ALA A 39 -3.62 -6.95 14.95
N GLY A 40 -4.61 -6.77 15.84
CA GLY A 40 -4.45 -6.14 17.15
C GLY A 40 -4.10 -4.64 17.07
N LEU A 41 -4.42 -4.00 15.94
CA LEU A 41 -4.20 -2.58 15.71
C LEU A 41 -5.48 -1.80 15.99
N ASP A 42 -5.32 -0.52 16.36
CA ASP A 42 -6.44 0.39 16.59
C ASP A 42 -6.58 1.33 15.40
N ASN A 43 -7.72 1.23 14.71
CA ASN A 43 -8.07 2.08 13.59
C ASN A 43 -8.06 3.58 13.94
N SER A 44 -8.33 3.94 15.19
CA SER A 44 -8.32 5.34 15.66
C SER A 44 -6.92 5.99 15.60
N GLN A 45 -5.87 5.18 15.48
CA GLN A 45 -4.48 5.64 15.34
C GLN A 45 -4.14 6.09 13.92
N ALA A 46 -5.04 5.92 12.95
CA ALA A 46 -4.84 6.39 11.60
C ALA A 46 -4.79 7.93 11.54
N VAL A 47 -3.74 8.46 10.91
CA VAL A 47 -3.52 9.89 10.73
C VAL A 47 -3.74 10.25 9.27
N SER A 48 -4.50 11.32 9.04
CA SER A 48 -4.73 11.91 7.72
C SER A 48 -3.54 12.75 7.25
N LEU A 49 -3.23 12.65 5.97
CA LEU A 49 -2.10 13.32 5.32
C LEU A 49 -2.58 14.23 4.17
N PRO A 50 -3.30 15.32 4.45
CA PRO A 50 -3.63 16.33 3.44
C PRO A 50 -2.36 17.11 3.04
N GLY A 51 -2.40 17.75 1.87
CA GLY A 51 -1.26 18.50 1.34
C GLY A 51 -1.64 19.42 0.19
N LYS A 52 -0.91 20.53 0.06
CA LYS A 52 -1.02 21.43 -1.08
C LYS A 52 -0.41 20.83 -2.34
N ALA A 53 -0.79 21.31 -3.51
CA ALA A 53 -0.19 20.91 -4.77
C ALA A 53 1.34 20.94 -4.71
N GLY A 54 1.98 19.83 -5.10
CA GLY A 54 3.43 19.64 -5.00
C GLY A 54 3.91 19.00 -3.68
N SER A 55 3.04 18.82 -2.68
CA SER A 55 3.36 18.05 -1.48
C SER A 55 3.53 16.57 -1.84
N ILE A 56 4.43 15.90 -1.13
CA ILE A 56 4.64 14.45 -1.24
C ILE A 56 4.50 13.79 0.12
N THR A 57 4.00 12.57 0.13
CA THR A 57 4.10 11.67 1.28
C THR A 57 5.14 10.60 0.99
N LEU A 58 5.94 10.28 1.98
CA LEU A 58 6.94 9.21 1.92
C LEU A 58 6.63 8.25 3.07
N HIS A 59 6.42 6.97 2.74
CA HIS A 59 6.14 5.95 3.74
C HIS A 59 6.81 4.64 3.36
N HIS A 60 7.13 3.84 4.37
CA HIS A 60 7.66 2.50 4.16
C HIS A 60 6.58 1.60 3.54
N VAL A 61 6.96 0.65 2.68
CA VAL A 61 6.00 -0.27 1.99
C VAL A 61 5.15 -1.11 2.96
N ARG A 62 5.64 -1.30 4.20
CA ARG A 62 4.93 -2.00 5.28
C ARG A 62 4.07 -1.09 6.15
N THR A 63 4.13 0.23 5.96
CA THR A 63 3.24 1.14 6.70
C THR A 63 1.83 0.85 6.24
N LEU A 64 0.95 0.52 7.18
CA LEU A 64 -0.47 0.36 6.89
C LEU A 64 -0.99 1.73 6.41
N HIS A 65 -1.43 1.79 5.15
CA HIS A 65 -1.99 2.99 4.51
C HIS A 65 -3.29 2.69 3.73
N ALA A 66 -4.19 3.67 3.65
CA ALA A 66 -5.44 3.61 2.90
C ALA A 66 -5.78 5.01 2.37
N SER A 67 -6.74 5.13 1.46
CA SER A 67 -7.30 6.43 1.09
C SER A 67 -8.68 6.58 1.71
N ARG A 68 -8.95 7.75 2.29
CA ARG A 68 -10.33 8.11 2.63
C ARG A 68 -11.15 8.22 1.34
N ALA A 69 -12.44 7.93 1.42
CA ALA A 69 -13.37 8.15 0.32
C ALA A 69 -13.34 9.63 -0.11
N ASN A 70 -13.26 9.88 -1.41
CA ASN A 70 -13.42 11.23 -1.94
C ASN A 70 -14.91 11.58 -1.93
N THR A 71 -15.29 12.53 -1.08
CA THR A 71 -16.67 13.01 -0.95
C THR A 71 -16.89 14.37 -1.60
N GLY A 72 -15.84 14.94 -2.19
CA GLY A 72 -15.87 16.22 -2.90
C GLY A 72 -16.32 16.09 -4.35
N ASP A 73 -16.29 17.23 -5.05
CA ASP A 73 -16.63 17.37 -6.47
C ASP A 73 -15.41 17.37 -7.40
N ARG A 74 -14.21 17.25 -6.84
CA ARG A 74 -12.94 17.24 -7.58
C ARG A 74 -12.34 15.85 -7.59
N ALA A 75 -11.77 15.45 -8.72
CA ALA A 75 -10.94 14.26 -8.77
C ALA A 75 -9.61 14.49 -8.03
N ARG A 76 -9.11 13.47 -7.33
CA ARG A 76 -7.76 13.48 -6.75
C ARG A 76 -6.82 12.66 -7.62
N LEU A 77 -5.97 13.33 -8.38
CA LEU A 77 -4.91 12.69 -9.15
C LEU A 77 -3.76 12.27 -8.24
N LEU A 78 -3.22 11.08 -8.48
CA LEU A 78 -2.14 10.49 -7.71
C LEU A 78 -0.98 10.15 -8.66
N MET A 79 0.24 10.52 -8.26
CA MET A 79 1.46 9.99 -8.85
C MET A 79 2.12 9.10 -7.79
N LEU A 80 2.21 7.80 -8.06
CA LEU A 80 2.83 6.83 -7.17
C LEU A 80 4.18 6.42 -7.73
N ASN A 81 5.25 6.67 -6.97
CA ASN A 81 6.58 6.18 -7.28
C ASN A 81 7.03 5.27 -6.13
N SER A 82 7.41 4.04 -6.47
CA SER A 82 7.95 3.08 -5.51
C SER A 82 9.44 2.93 -5.75
N TYR A 83 10.21 3.00 -4.67
CA TYR A 83 11.65 2.80 -4.70
C TYR A 83 12.01 1.59 -3.86
N LYS A 84 13.09 0.92 -4.26
CA LYS A 84 13.68 -0.17 -3.50
C LYS A 84 15.20 -0.03 -3.53
N ALA A 85 15.85 -0.61 -2.52
CA ALA A 85 17.30 -0.70 -2.51
C ALA A 85 17.80 -1.58 -3.68
N ALA A 86 19.01 -1.31 -4.17
CA ALA A 86 19.61 -2.06 -5.28
C ALA A 86 19.82 -3.55 -4.96
N ASP A 87 19.88 -3.91 -3.67
CA ASP A 87 19.97 -5.28 -3.16
C ASP A 87 18.60 -5.94 -2.86
N CYS A 88 17.49 -5.24 -3.08
CA CYS A 88 16.13 -5.77 -2.90
C CYS A 88 15.64 -6.43 -4.20
N TRP A 89 16.09 -7.65 -4.47
CA TRP A 89 15.71 -8.40 -5.67
C TRP A 89 14.28 -8.96 -5.58
N PRO A 90 13.51 -8.96 -6.69
CA PRO A 90 12.17 -9.51 -6.70
C PRO A 90 12.20 -11.04 -6.58
N ILE A 91 11.36 -11.60 -5.71
CA ILE A 91 11.29 -13.05 -5.46
C ILE A 91 10.85 -13.83 -6.70
N LEU A 92 9.92 -13.27 -7.48
CA LEU A 92 9.42 -13.87 -8.72
C LEU A 92 10.37 -13.66 -9.92
N GLY A 93 11.55 -13.09 -9.70
CA GLY A 93 12.55 -12.83 -10.72
C GLY A 93 12.34 -11.51 -11.47
N VAL A 94 13.30 -11.22 -12.35
CA VAL A 94 13.32 -10.07 -13.24
C VAL A 94 13.10 -10.56 -14.67
N PRO A 95 12.16 -9.97 -15.44
CA PRO A 95 11.89 -10.43 -16.79
C PRO A 95 12.99 -10.07 -17.79
N ASP A 96 13.62 -8.91 -17.59
CA ASP A 96 14.69 -8.38 -18.42
C ASP A 96 15.72 -7.65 -17.55
N LEU A 97 16.99 -8.05 -17.64
CA LEU A 97 18.07 -7.54 -16.79
C LEU A 97 18.50 -6.13 -17.20
N ASP A 98 18.51 -5.83 -18.50
CA ASP A 98 18.93 -4.52 -19.01
C ASP A 98 17.93 -3.44 -18.61
N TRP A 99 16.63 -3.71 -18.75
CA TRP A 99 15.55 -2.86 -18.22
C TRP A 99 15.67 -2.70 -16.71
N TYR A 100 15.86 -3.82 -15.98
CA TYR A 100 15.97 -3.79 -14.52
C TYR A 100 17.12 -2.89 -14.04
N HIS A 101 18.29 -2.98 -14.69
CA HIS A 101 19.42 -2.11 -14.41
C HIS A 101 19.18 -0.67 -14.87
N GLY A 102 18.45 -0.48 -15.98
CA GLY A 102 18.02 0.84 -16.46
C GLY A 102 17.11 1.58 -15.47
N CYS A 103 16.43 0.86 -14.58
CA CYS A 103 15.63 1.47 -13.49
C CYS A 103 16.48 2.00 -12.32
N LEU A 104 17.81 1.80 -12.30
CA LEU A 104 18.65 2.27 -11.20
C LEU A 104 18.74 3.81 -11.19
N VAL A 105 18.11 4.42 -10.18
CA VAL A 105 18.10 5.89 -10.04
C VAL A 105 19.39 6.43 -9.43
N ARG A 106 20.01 5.68 -8.52
CA ARG A 106 21.24 6.09 -7.82
C ARG A 106 21.98 4.89 -7.22
N GLY A 107 23.30 4.92 -7.25
CA GLY A 107 24.17 3.90 -6.67
C GLY A 107 24.70 2.93 -7.72
N GLU A 108 24.96 1.70 -7.29
CA GLU A 108 25.44 0.61 -8.15
C GLU A 108 24.50 -0.59 -8.02
N THR A 109 24.43 -1.40 -9.07
CA THR A 109 23.71 -2.68 -9.03
C THR A 109 24.35 -3.60 -7.98
N SER A 110 23.54 -4.14 -7.07
CA SER A 110 24.00 -5.20 -6.17
C SER A 110 23.68 -6.56 -6.78
N TRP A 111 24.69 -7.41 -6.93
CA TRP A 111 24.55 -8.81 -7.32
C TRP A 111 24.36 -9.75 -6.13
N THR A 112 24.33 -9.20 -4.91
CA THR A 112 24.11 -9.95 -3.68
C THR A 112 22.79 -9.49 -3.06
N PRO A 113 21.69 -10.22 -3.30
CA PRO A 113 20.40 -9.88 -2.72
C PRO A 113 20.47 -9.87 -1.20
N ARG A 114 19.87 -8.85 -0.59
CA ARG A 114 19.66 -8.79 0.86
C ARG A 114 18.43 -9.60 1.22
N MET A 115 18.64 -10.62 2.05
CA MET A 115 17.57 -11.43 2.61
C MET A 115 17.38 -11.09 4.08
N GLU A 116 16.13 -10.94 4.48
CA GLU A 116 15.71 -10.79 5.88
C GLU A 116 14.68 -11.87 6.22
N PRO A 117 14.60 -12.33 7.48
CA PRO A 117 13.57 -13.28 7.92
C PRO A 117 12.20 -12.58 7.99
N ASN A 118 11.63 -12.28 6.83
CA ASN A 118 10.31 -11.68 6.67
C ASN A 118 9.36 -12.73 6.08
N PRO A 119 8.34 -13.19 6.82
CA PRO A 119 7.35 -14.13 6.30
C PRO A 119 6.48 -13.40 5.25
N ILE A 120 6.82 -13.58 3.98
CA ILE A 120 6.09 -13.03 2.84
C ILE A 120 5.14 -14.10 2.32
N ARG A 121 3.88 -13.72 2.07
CA ARG A 121 2.89 -14.59 1.44
C ARG A 121 2.72 -14.17 -0.01
N ILE A 122 2.93 -15.13 -0.91
CA ILE A 122 2.70 -14.95 -2.34
C ILE A 122 1.22 -15.29 -2.59
N PRO A 123 0.43 -14.41 -3.23
CA PRO A 123 -0.95 -14.73 -3.58
C PRO A 123 -1.00 -15.90 -4.56
N ALA A 124 -2.04 -16.72 -4.46
CA ALA A 124 -2.22 -17.89 -5.34
C ALA A 124 -2.56 -17.48 -6.77
N ASP A 125 -3.16 -16.30 -6.93
CA ASP A 125 -3.41 -15.67 -8.23
C ASP A 125 -2.80 -14.26 -8.26
N LEU A 126 -2.07 -13.96 -9.34
CA LEU A 126 -1.58 -12.62 -9.66
C LEU A 126 -2.56 -11.84 -10.55
N GLY A 127 -3.75 -12.41 -10.77
CA GLY A 127 -4.82 -11.90 -11.63
C GLY A 127 -5.12 -10.43 -11.41
N GLN A 128 -5.24 -9.70 -12.52
CA GLN A 128 -5.43 -8.26 -12.55
C GLN A 128 -6.91 -7.90 -12.47
N VAL A 129 -7.50 -7.99 -11.29
CA VAL A 129 -8.67 -7.15 -10.99
C VAL A 129 -8.13 -5.85 -10.40
N GLY A 130 -8.67 -4.70 -10.82
CA GLY A 130 -8.22 -3.41 -10.29
C GLY A 130 -8.35 -3.38 -8.76
N LEU A 131 -7.36 -2.83 -8.05
CA LEU A 131 -7.32 -2.80 -6.59
C LEU A 131 -8.64 -2.35 -5.95
N PHE A 132 -9.23 -1.27 -6.45
CA PHE A 132 -10.51 -0.76 -5.95
C PHE A 132 -11.65 -1.76 -6.14
N THR A 133 -11.70 -2.46 -7.28
CA THR A 133 -12.68 -3.52 -7.53
C THR A 133 -12.50 -4.70 -6.57
N SER A 134 -11.26 -5.10 -6.29
CA SER A 134 -10.99 -6.15 -5.29
C SER A 134 -11.40 -5.71 -3.87
N GLN A 135 -11.24 -4.43 -3.54
CA GLN A 135 -11.60 -3.89 -2.24
C GLN A 135 -13.12 -3.72 -2.04
N GLU A 136 -13.91 -3.54 -3.10
CA GLU A 136 -15.38 -3.52 -3.01
C GLU A 136 -15.95 -4.83 -2.45
N ALA A 137 -15.32 -5.96 -2.74
CA ALA A 137 -15.73 -7.27 -2.27
C ALA A 137 -15.49 -7.49 -0.76
N VAL A 138 -14.75 -6.59 -0.09
CA VAL A 138 -14.37 -6.69 1.32
C VAL A 138 -14.63 -5.43 2.14
N ARG A 139 -15.70 -4.70 1.81
CA ARG A 139 -16.22 -3.60 2.64
C ARG A 139 -16.25 -4.00 4.11
N GLY A 140 -15.57 -3.23 4.95
CA GLY A 140 -15.37 -3.52 6.39
C GLY A 140 -13.97 -4.04 6.78
N ARG A 141 -13.11 -4.40 5.81
CA ARG A 141 -11.67 -4.72 6.03
C ARG A 141 -10.74 -3.59 5.55
N SER A 142 -11.29 -2.42 5.24
CA SER A 142 -10.56 -1.17 4.98
C SER A 142 -10.57 -0.33 6.26
N PHE A 143 -9.45 0.30 6.61
CA PHE A 143 -9.48 1.34 7.65
C PHE A 143 -9.89 2.68 7.07
N GLY A 144 -10.49 3.49 7.96
CA GLY A 144 -10.90 4.86 7.66
C GLY A 144 -12.33 4.97 7.13
N GLU A 145 -13.02 3.85 6.93
CA GLU A 145 -14.47 3.83 6.89
C GLU A 145 -14.96 3.69 8.34
N ASP A 146 -15.72 4.67 8.83
CA ASP A 146 -16.65 4.37 9.92
C ASP A 146 -17.49 3.19 9.44
N ALA A 147 -17.71 2.18 10.28
CA ALA A 147 -18.59 1.07 9.96
C ALA A 147 -19.96 1.66 9.55
N VAL A 148 -20.17 1.86 8.25
CA VAL A 148 -21.46 2.25 7.72
C VAL A 148 -22.30 1.01 7.96
N ALA A 149 -23.13 1.05 9.00
CA ALA A 149 -24.10 0.04 9.29
C ALA A 149 -24.78 -0.33 7.96
N ALA A 150 -24.61 -1.59 7.56
CA ALA A 150 -25.29 -2.14 6.41
C ALA A 150 -26.76 -1.76 6.52
N ARG A 151 -27.25 -0.98 5.56
CA ARG A 151 -28.69 -0.75 5.38
C ARG A 151 -29.32 -2.00 4.81
#